data_AF-A0A2V6Q8W8-F1
#
_entry.id   AF-A0A2V6Q8W8-F1
#
_cell.length_a   1.000
_cell.length_b   1.000
_cell.length_c   1.000
_cell.angle_alpha   90.00
_cell.angle_beta   90.00
_cell.angle_gamma   90.00
#
_symmetry.space_group_name_H-M   'P 1'
#
loop_
_entity.id
_entity.type
_entity.pdbx_description
1 polymer ?
#
loop_
_entity_poly.entity_id
_entity_poly.type
_entity_poly.pdbx_seq_one_letter_code
_entity_poly.pdbx_strand_id
1 'polypeptide(L)' 'MRAVGVLAVALLTVAAAGAADQTPLKVGAAAPDTKLVDQQGQPLQLADLLKQRDWVVVAFYVKAFTGG' A
#
# COMPACT_ATOMS: atom_id res chain seq x y z
N MET A 1 14.25 12.50 -36.95
CA MET A 1 15.04 12.42 -35.70
C MET A 1 14.47 13.22 -34.52
N ARG A 2 13.36 13.97 -34.66
CA ARG A 2 12.77 14.76 -33.56
C ARG A 2 11.73 14.00 -32.71
N ALA A 3 11.14 12.91 -33.22
CA ALA A 3 10.14 12.12 -32.50
C ALA A 3 10.74 11.14 -31.47
N VAL A 4 12.01 10.77 -31.63
CA VAL A 4 12.69 9.82 -30.73
C VAL A 4 13.05 10.49 -29.39
N GLY A 5 13.32 11.80 -29.40
CA GLY A 5 13.62 12.55 -28.17
C GLY A 5 12.42 12.76 -27.23
N VAL A 6 11.20 12.79 -27.77
CA VAL A 6 9.97 13.03 -26.96
C VAL A 6 9.54 11.77 -26.22
N LEU A 7 9.76 10.58 -26.81
CA LEU A 7 9.41 9.31 -26.16
C LEU A 7 10.32 8.98 -24.97
N ALA A 8 11.58 9.45 -24.99
CA ALA A 8 12.54 9.22 -23.91
C ALA A 8 12.22 10.02 -22.63
N VAL A 9 11.51 11.15 -22.72
CA VAL A 9 11.16 11.97 -21.54
C VAL A 9 9.94 11.41 -20.80
N ALA A 10 9.01 10.75 -21.50
CA ALA A 10 7.81 10.16 -20.90
C ALA A 10 8.08 8.91 -20.03
N LEU A 11 9.25 8.28 -20.19
CA LEU A 11 9.64 7.07 -19.44
C LEU A 11 10.28 7.38 -18.06
N LEU A 12 10.64 8.64 -17.78
CA LEU A 12 11.29 9.03 -16.53
C LEU A 12 10.31 9.24 -15.35
N THR A 13 9.00 9.30 -15.59
CA THR A 13 8.00 9.54 -14.53
C THR A 13 7.50 8.26 -13.84
N VAL A 14 7.87 7.06 -14.33
CA VAL A 14 7.42 5.78 -13.74
C VAL A 14 8.34 5.27 -12.62
N ALA A 15 9.49 5.91 -12.38
CA ALA A 15 10.45 5.45 -11.38
C ALA A 15 10.17 5.92 -9.93
N ALA A 16 9.11 6.68 -9.67
CA ALA A 16 8.74 7.12 -8.33
C ALA A 16 7.81 6.14 -7.60
N ALA A 17 7.87 4.84 -7.93
CA ALA A 17 7.14 3.81 -7.22
C ALA A 17 7.78 3.58 -5.83
N GLY A 18 7.31 4.38 -4.86
CA GLY A 18 7.21 4.03 -3.45
C GLY A 18 8.51 3.63 -2.75
N ALA A 19 9.33 4.62 -2.39
CA ALA A 19 10.11 4.45 -1.16
C ALA A 19 9.09 4.24 -0.03
N ALA A 20 9.07 3.06 0.59
CA ALA A 20 8.23 2.81 1.75
C ALA A 20 8.59 3.86 2.80
N ASP A 21 7.63 4.71 3.15
CA ASP A 21 7.80 5.66 4.24
C ASP A 21 8.03 4.84 5.51
N GLN A 22 9.27 4.81 5.97
CA GLN A 22 9.66 4.06 7.17
C GLN A 22 9.39 4.84 8.45
N THR A 23 8.67 5.97 8.34
CA THR A 23 8.21 6.71 9.51
C THR A 23 7.35 5.80 10.39
N PRO A 24 7.75 5.58 11.66
CA PRO A 24 6.98 4.76 12.57
C PRO A 24 5.57 5.32 12.79
N LEU A 25 4.57 4.44 12.82
CA LEU A 25 3.21 4.82 13.14
C LEU A 25 3.13 5.39 14.57
N LYS A 26 2.28 6.40 14.76
CA LYS A 26 2.08 7.07 16.04
C LYS A 26 0.64 6.91 16.52
N VAL A 27 0.47 6.67 17.82
CA VAL A 27 -0.85 6.62 18.47
C VAL A 27 -1.59 7.95 18.28
N GLY A 28 -2.87 7.88 17.91
CA GLY A 28 -3.73 9.04 17.65
C GLY A 28 -3.54 9.70 16.28
N ALA A 29 -2.53 9.29 15.50
CA ALA A 29 -2.44 9.67 14.09
C ALA A 29 -3.46 8.90 13.25
N ALA A 30 -3.87 9.48 12.13
CA ALA A 30 -4.68 8.78 11.15
C ALA A 30 -3.95 7.52 10.66
N ALA A 31 -4.69 6.41 10.52
CA ALA A 31 -4.15 5.20 9.94
C ALA A 31 -3.72 5.44 8.48
N PRO A 32 -2.64 4.79 8.00
CA PRO A 32 -2.19 4.96 6.63
C PRO A 32 -3.21 4.40 5.63
N ASP A 33 -3.26 4.99 4.44
CA ASP A 33 -4.04 4.44 3.34
C ASP A 33 -3.43 3.11 2.90
N THR A 34 -4.09 2.01 3.30
CA THR A 34 -3.58 0.65 3.12
C THR A 34 -4.57 -0.16 2.31
N LYS A 35 -4.09 -0.69 1.19
CA LYS A 35 -4.82 -1.60 0.32
C LYS A 35 -4.14 -2.96 0.29
N LEU A 36 -4.90 -4.01 0.57
CA LEU A 36 -4.46 -5.40 0.58
C LEU A 36 -5.36 -6.24 -0.34
N VAL A 37 -4.99 -7.51 -0.46
CA VAL A 37 -5.83 -8.54 -1.09
C VAL A 37 -6.23 -9.52 0.00
N ASP A 38 -7.50 -9.87 0.06
CA ASP A 38 -8.01 -10.85 1.02
C ASP A 38 -7.70 -12.30 0.59
N GLN A 39 -8.19 -13.26 1.37
CA GLN A 39 -7.94 -14.69 1.13
C GLN A 39 -8.68 -15.22 -0.11
N GLN A 40 -9.63 -14.47 -0.64
CA GLN A 40 -10.43 -14.78 -1.83
C GLN A 40 -9.94 -14.02 -3.06
N GLY A 41 -8.80 -13.32 -2.95
CA GLY A 41 -8.23 -12.53 -4.05
C GLY A 41 -8.93 -11.19 -4.27
N GLN A 42 -9.83 -10.76 -3.37
CA GLN A 42 -10.56 -9.51 -3.51
C GLN A 42 -9.78 -8.33 -2.90
N PRO A 43 -9.83 -7.14 -3.52
CA PRO A 43 -9.19 -5.95 -2.96
C PRO A 43 -9.90 -5.52 -1.68
N LEU A 44 -9.11 -5.21 -0.65
CA LEU A 44 -9.57 -4.75 0.65
C LEU A 44 -8.86 -3.45 1.02
N GLN A 45 -9.61 -2.44 1.47
CA GLN A 45 -9.08 -1.15 1.93
C GLN A 45 -9.35 -0.96 3.42
N LEU A 46 -8.31 -0.58 4.17
CA LEU A 46 -8.44 -0.35 5.62
C LEU A 46 -9.48 0.74 5.93
N ALA A 47 -9.55 1.79 5.11
CA ALA A 47 -10.52 2.86 5.28
C ALA A 47 -11.98 2.37 5.20
N ASP A 48 -12.27 1.37 4.37
CA ASP A 48 -13.63 0.83 4.25
C ASP A 48 -14.01 0.02 5.49
N LEU A 49 -13.07 -0.69 6.10
CA LEU A 49 -13.28 -1.38 7.37
C LEU A 49 -13.54 -0.40 8.52
N LEU A 50 -12.79 0.70 8.58
CA LEU A 50 -12.95 1.75 9.59
C LEU A 50 -14.29 2.51 9.46
N LYS A 51 -14.87 2.59 8.26
CA LYS A 51 -16.23 3.15 8.08
C LYS A 51 -17.33 2.21 8.57
N GLN A 52 -17.07 0.90 8.58
CA GLN A 52 -18.06 -0.14 8.89
C GLN A 52 -18.02 -0.60 10.35
N ARG A 53 -16.94 -0.28 11.09
CA ARG A 53 -16.69 -0.79 12.44
C ARG A 53 -16.07 0.29 13.31
N ASP A 54 -16.43 0.31 14.59
CA ASP A 54 -15.85 1.23 15.58
C ASP A 54 -14.35 0.96 15.81
N TRP A 55 -13.93 -0.30 15.68
CA TRP A 55 -12.56 -0.74 15.93
C TRP A 55 -12.11 -1.79 14.93
N VAL A 56 -10.85 -1.68 14.49
CA VAL A 56 -10.18 -2.62 13.60
C VAL A 56 -8.79 -2.93 14.15
N VAL A 57 -8.46 -4.21 14.30
CA VAL A 57 -7.13 -4.68 14.73
C VAL A 57 -6.41 -5.25 13.52
N VAL A 58 -5.20 -4.74 13.25
CA VAL A 58 -4.33 -5.22 12.18
C VAL A 58 -3.11 -5.90 12.82
N ALA A 59 -2.85 -7.14 12.44
CA ALA A 59 -1.71 -7.91 12.93
C ALA A 59 -0.82 -8.32 11.76
N PHE A 60 0.49 -8.17 11.94
CA PHE A 60 1.51 -8.60 10.98
C PHE A 60 2.12 -9.91 11.45
N TYR A 61 2.35 -10.82 10.52
CA TYR A 61 3.04 -12.09 10.74
C TYR A 61 3.97 -12.36 9.57
N VAL A 62 5.01 -13.17 9.79
CA VAL A 62 6.10 -13.35 8.81
C VAL A 62 5.59 -13.99 7.53
N LYS A 63 4.91 -15.13 7.63
CA LYS A 63 4.37 -15.87 6.49
C LYS A 63 3.31 -16.87 6.92
N ALA A 64 2.33 -17.12 6.05
CA ALA A 64 1.31 -18.12 6.29
C ALA A 64 1.92 -19.53 6.38
N PHE A 65 1.29 -20.41 7.17
CA PHE A 65 1.69 -21.81 7.35
C PHE A 65 3.11 -22.01 7.87
N THR A 66 3.58 -21.12 8.75
CA THR A 66 4.84 -21.27 9.47
C THR A 66 4.58 -21.59 10.94
N GLY A 67 5.47 -22.38 11.56
CA GLY A 67 5.50 -22.55 13.02
C GLY A 67 6.05 -21.27 13.65
N GLY A 68 5.30 -20.70 14.59
CA GLY A 68 5.66 -19.45 15.28
C GLY A 68 6.84 -19.59 16.22
#